data_AF-A0A7W5ZRY3-F1
#
_entry.id   AF-A0A7W5ZRY3-F1
#
_cell.length_a   1.000
_cell.length_b   1.000
_cell.length_c   1.000
_cell.angle_alpha   90.00
_cell.angle_beta   90.00
_cell.angle_gamma   90.00
#
_symmetry.space_group_name_H-M   'P 1'
#
loop_
_entity.id
_entity.type
_entity.pdbx_description
1 polymer ?
#
loop_
_entity_poly.entity_id
_entity_poly.type
_entity_poly.pdbx_seq_one_letter_code
_entity_poly.pdbx_strand_id
1 'polypeptide(L)'
;MVALSFKGQFAAPILAGTKRQTVRVQRKRPPRAGEPIQLYVGMRTKHCRKIMPDPICTEVCLIMITVDADHPELIAGITFDNRTHLGNVAIERFAVADGFAASEGTSARRAMGNFWMRHHGAGQFIGHVIRWEPN
;
A
#
# COMPACT_ATOMS: atom_id res chain seq x y z
N MET A 1 -12.61 -4.35 15.04
CA MET A 1 -11.16 -4.45 14.82
C MET A 1 -10.92 -5.02 13.44
N VAL A 2 -10.11 -4.33 12.61
CA VAL A 2 -9.85 -4.71 11.22
C VAL A 2 -8.47 -5.36 11.12
N ALA A 3 -8.40 -6.51 10.45
CA ALA A 3 -7.14 -7.20 10.18
C ALA A 3 -6.73 -7.00 8.71
N LEU A 4 -5.49 -6.61 8.49
CA LEU A 4 -4.88 -6.39 7.18
C LEU A 4 -3.79 -7.44 6.95
N SER A 5 -3.96 -8.25 5.90
CA SER A 5 -2.95 -9.25 5.52
C SER A 5 -2.00 -8.71 4.45
N PHE A 6 -0.71 -8.93 4.63
CA PHE A 6 0.36 -8.51 3.74
C PHE A 6 1.07 -9.70 3.12
N LYS A 7 1.62 -9.48 1.92
CA LYS A 7 2.61 -10.39 1.34
C LYS A 7 3.89 -10.35 2.18
N GLY A 8 4.61 -11.46 2.22
CA GLY A 8 5.79 -11.66 3.08
C GLY A 8 6.84 -10.56 2.94
N GLN A 9 7.08 -10.06 1.71
CA GLN A 9 8.06 -9.00 1.43
C GLN A 9 7.84 -7.70 2.22
N PHE A 10 6.60 -7.42 2.64
CA PHE A 10 6.28 -6.21 3.39
C PHE A 10 6.40 -6.37 4.90
N ALA A 11 6.60 -7.58 5.42
CA ALA A 11 6.68 -7.80 6.87
C ALA A 11 7.87 -7.07 7.51
N ALA A 12 9.05 -7.16 6.90
CA ALA A 12 10.25 -6.51 7.42
C ALA A 12 10.17 -4.97 7.35
N PRO A 13 9.75 -4.33 6.23
CA PRO A 13 9.52 -2.88 6.19
C PRO A 13 8.49 -2.37 7.20
N ILE A 14 7.43 -3.13 7.48
CA ILE A 14 6.42 -2.77 8.48
C ILE A 14 7.04 -2.82 9.88
N LEU A 15 7.75 -3.90 10.21
CA LEU A 15 8.46 -4.06 11.48
C LEU A 15 9.50 -2.95 11.71
N ALA A 16 10.23 -2.57 10.67
CA ALA A 16 11.21 -1.50 10.71
C ALA A 16 10.59 -0.09 10.76
N GLY A 17 9.25 0.01 10.63
CA GLY A 17 8.53 1.28 10.63
C GLY A 17 8.73 2.13 9.37
N THR A 18 9.35 1.57 8.31
CA THR A 18 9.56 2.26 7.02
C THR A 18 8.35 2.15 6.10
N LYS A 19 7.52 1.10 6.26
CA LYS A 19 6.18 1.00 5.64
C LYS A 19 5.10 1.27 6.67
N ARG A 20 4.42 2.42 6.54
CA ARG A 20 3.32 2.87 7.42
C ARG A 20 1.99 3.07 6.71
N GLN A 21 1.91 2.64 5.46
CA GLN A 21 0.68 2.72 4.67
C GLN A 21 0.44 1.45 3.84
N THR A 22 -0.80 1.28 3.40
CA THR A 22 -1.22 0.24 2.46
C THR A 22 -2.35 0.73 1.59
N VAL A 23 -2.31 0.38 0.30
CA VAL A 23 -3.46 0.52 -0.59
C VAL A 23 -4.31 -0.75 -0.56
N ARG A 24 -5.63 -0.60 -0.49
CA ARG A 24 -6.60 -1.71 -0.44
C ARG A 24 -7.82 -1.40 -1.28
N VAL A 25 -8.37 -2.43 -1.92
CA VAL A 25 -9.67 -2.32 -2.58
C VAL A 25 -10.72 -1.87 -1.56
N GLN A 26 -11.69 -1.09 -2.00
CA GLN A 26 -12.78 -0.64 -1.15
C GLN A 26 -13.48 -1.84 -0.50
N ARG A 27 -13.71 -1.77 0.81
CA ARG A 27 -14.44 -2.78 1.59
C ARG A 27 -15.64 -2.11 2.25
N LYS A 28 -16.66 -2.91 2.56
CA LYS A 28 -17.88 -2.45 3.27
C LYS A 28 -17.57 -1.75 4.60
N ARG A 29 -16.50 -2.19 5.27
CA ARG A 29 -16.02 -1.60 6.52
C ARG A 29 -14.50 -1.43 6.47
N PRO A 30 -13.98 -0.29 5.97
CA PRO A 30 -12.58 0.06 6.19
C PRO A 30 -12.35 0.34 7.69
N PRO A 31 -11.08 0.33 8.16
CA PRO A 31 -10.77 0.86 9.49
C PRO A 31 -11.14 2.34 9.56
N ARG A 32 -11.28 2.88 10.78
CA ARG A 32 -11.45 4.31 11.00
C ARG A 32 -10.20 4.89 11.65
N ALA A 33 -9.93 6.17 11.41
CA ALA A 33 -8.91 6.88 12.16
C ALA A 33 -9.18 6.77 13.68
N GLY A 34 -8.13 6.51 14.46
CA GLY A 34 -8.19 6.23 15.90
C GLY A 34 -8.47 4.75 16.26
N GLU A 35 -8.85 3.89 15.30
CA GLU A 35 -9.04 2.46 15.60
C GLU A 35 -7.71 1.69 15.56
N PRO A 36 -7.49 0.74 16.49
CA PRO A 36 -6.41 -0.22 16.36
C PRO A 36 -6.65 -1.17 15.18
N ILE A 37 -5.60 -1.40 14.39
CA ILE A 37 -5.61 -2.34 13.26
C ILE A 37 -4.63 -3.47 13.52
N GLN A 38 -4.93 -4.66 13.01
CA GLN A 38 -4.06 -5.81 13.15
C GLN A 38 -3.33 -6.10 11.84
N LEU A 39 -2.00 -6.16 11.88
CA LEU A 39 -1.18 -6.42 10.70
C LEU A 39 -0.65 -7.85 10.72
N TYR A 40 -0.94 -8.61 9.67
CA TYR A 40 -0.59 -10.03 9.58
C TYR A 40 0.10 -10.37 8.26
N VAL A 41 0.90 -11.44 8.25
CA VAL A 41 1.23 -12.16 7.01
C VAL A 41 0.65 -13.56 7.05
N GLY A 42 0.43 -14.17 5.87
CA GLY A 42 0.02 -15.57 5.76
C GLY A 42 -1.34 -15.88 6.40
N MET A 43 -2.27 -14.91 6.47
CA MET A 43 -3.60 -15.16 7.03
C MET A 43 -4.28 -16.33 6.31
N ARG A 44 -4.99 -17.17 7.08
CA ARG A 44 -5.63 -18.42 6.63
C ARG A 44 -4.67 -19.54 6.22
N THR A 45 -3.39 -19.44 6.60
CA THR A 45 -2.39 -20.51 6.43
C THR A 45 -1.76 -20.88 7.78
N LYS A 46 -1.06 -22.01 7.85
CA LYS A 46 -0.24 -22.39 9.02
C LYS A 46 0.91 -21.41 9.32
N HIS A 47 1.27 -20.57 8.35
CA HIS A 47 2.32 -19.55 8.47
C HIS A 47 1.77 -18.19 8.92
N CYS A 48 0.52 -18.14 9.39
CA CYS A 48 -0.11 -16.92 9.89
C CYS A 48 0.66 -16.40 11.11
N ARG A 49 1.16 -15.17 11.01
CA ARG A 49 1.78 -14.48 12.14
C ARG A 49 1.47 -13.00 12.13
N LYS A 50 1.30 -12.44 13.33
CA LYS A 50 1.16 -11.01 13.53
C LYS A 50 2.51 -10.35 13.28
N ILE A 51 2.50 -9.19 12.63
CA ILE A 51 3.72 -8.46 12.27
C ILE A 51 4.19 -7.63 13.46
N MET A 52 3.30 -6.84 14.08
CA MET A 52 3.60 -5.97 15.23
C MET A 52 2.38 -5.83 16.15
N PRO A 53 2.54 -5.33 17.40
CA PRO A 53 1.41 -4.94 18.25
C PRO A 53 0.51 -3.92 17.56
N ASP A 54 -0.80 -4.00 17.78
CA ASP A 54 -1.83 -3.33 16.94
C ASP A 54 -1.59 -1.82 16.83
N PRO A 55 -1.09 -1.30 15.68
CA PRO A 55 -0.90 0.13 15.50
C PRO A 55 -2.24 0.86 15.34
N ILE A 56 -2.22 2.18 15.54
CA ILE A 56 -3.42 3.01 15.39
C ILE A 56 -3.53 3.47 13.95
N CYS A 57 -4.68 3.20 13.33
CA CYS A 57 -5.04 3.78 12.05
C CYS A 57 -5.12 5.30 12.20
N THR A 58 -4.37 6.05 11.39
CA THR A 58 -4.34 7.51 11.45
C THR A 58 -5.15 8.14 10.33
N GLU A 59 -5.24 7.47 9.18
CA GLU A 59 -5.92 8.02 8.01
C GLU A 59 -6.48 6.91 7.13
N VAL A 60 -7.66 7.15 6.56
CA VAL A 60 -8.24 6.40 5.45
C VAL A 60 -8.74 7.38 4.41
N CYS A 61 -8.15 7.35 3.22
CA CYS A 61 -8.44 8.30 2.13
C CYS A 61 -8.70 7.53 0.83
N LEU A 62 -9.60 8.02 -0.03
CA LEU A 62 -9.84 7.40 -1.34
C LEU A 62 -8.61 7.62 -2.23
N ILE A 63 -8.18 6.56 -2.89
CA ILE A 63 -7.06 6.58 -3.83
C ILE A 63 -7.47 5.94 -5.14
N MET A 64 -7.08 6.60 -6.24
CA MET A 64 -7.07 6.04 -7.57
C MET A 64 -5.62 5.90 -8.04
N ILE A 65 -5.25 4.71 -8.48
CA ILE A 65 -3.94 4.41 -9.09
C ILE A 65 -4.19 4.06 -10.54
N THR A 66 -3.46 4.70 -11.44
CA THR A 66 -3.50 4.40 -12.88
C THR A 66 -2.22 3.69 -13.28
N VAL A 67 -2.37 2.58 -14.00
CA VAL A 67 -1.29 1.85 -14.67
C VAL A 67 -1.56 1.91 -16.17
N ASP A 68 -0.59 2.38 -16.94
CA ASP A 68 -0.67 2.44 -18.40
C ASP A 68 -0.47 1.03 -18.98
N ALA A 69 -1.23 0.67 -20.01
CA ALA A 69 -1.04 -0.59 -20.72
C ALA A 69 0.23 -0.58 -21.57
N ASP A 70 0.64 0.59 -22.09
CA ASP A 70 1.82 0.74 -22.93
C ASP A 70 3.12 0.82 -22.11
N HIS A 71 3.01 1.25 -20.85
CA HIS A 71 4.13 1.35 -19.89
C HIS A 71 3.75 0.78 -18.51
N PRO A 72 3.42 -0.52 -18.43
CA PRO A 72 2.84 -1.13 -17.22
C PRO A 72 3.83 -1.27 -16.06
N GLU A 73 5.12 -1.10 -16.33
CA GLU A 73 6.16 -1.13 -15.31
C GLU A 73 6.18 0.13 -14.45
N LEU A 74 5.48 1.20 -14.82
CA LEU A 74 5.37 2.44 -14.06
C LEU A 74 3.93 2.71 -13.60
N ILE A 75 3.79 3.16 -12.35
CA ILE A 75 2.54 3.80 -11.92
C ILE A 75 2.37 5.10 -12.71
N ALA A 76 1.41 5.17 -13.63
CA ALA A 76 1.19 6.33 -14.48
C ALA A 76 0.66 7.54 -13.70
N GLY A 77 -0.17 7.31 -12.68
CA GLY A 77 -0.70 8.37 -11.83
C GLY A 77 -1.25 7.88 -10.51
N ILE A 78 -1.27 8.77 -9.52
CA ILE A 78 -1.95 8.57 -8.23
C ILE A 78 -2.78 9.81 -7.95
N THR A 79 -4.05 9.61 -7.60
CA THR A 79 -4.98 10.68 -7.24
C THR A 79 -5.65 10.37 -5.90
N PHE A 80 -5.72 11.34 -5.00
CA PHE A 80 -6.47 11.26 -3.75
C PHE A 80 -7.78 12.03 -3.84
N ASP A 81 -8.85 11.44 -3.32
CA ASP A 81 -10.21 12.01 -3.24
C ASP A 81 -10.69 12.69 -4.54
N ASN A 82 -10.23 12.19 -5.70
CA ASN A 82 -10.46 12.75 -7.03
C ASN A 82 -10.08 14.23 -7.20
N ARG A 83 -9.15 14.74 -6.40
CA ARG A 83 -8.74 16.16 -6.38
C ARG A 83 -7.25 16.36 -6.43
N THR A 84 -6.51 15.56 -5.67
CA THR A 84 -5.07 15.78 -5.47
C THR A 84 -4.29 14.78 -6.30
N HIS A 85 -3.65 15.27 -7.37
CA HIS A 85 -2.79 14.47 -8.23
C HIS A 85 -1.34 14.52 -7.75
N LEU A 86 -0.70 13.36 -7.65
CA LEU A 86 0.72 13.29 -7.29
C LEU A 86 1.60 13.45 -8.54
N GLY A 87 2.57 14.36 -8.46
CA GLY A 87 3.66 14.43 -9.42
C GLY A 87 4.66 13.28 -9.25
N ASN A 88 5.55 13.09 -10.23
CA ASN A 88 6.48 11.96 -10.31
C ASN A 88 7.31 11.72 -9.03
N VAL A 89 7.86 12.78 -8.43
CA VAL A 89 8.63 12.71 -7.18
C VAL A 89 7.75 12.28 -6.00
N ALA A 90 6.50 12.74 -5.95
CA ALA A 90 5.57 12.36 -4.91
C ALA A 90 5.09 10.91 -5.06
N ILE A 91 4.94 10.41 -6.29
CA ILE A 91 4.66 8.99 -6.57
C ILE A 91 5.82 8.11 -6.10
N GLU A 92 7.07 8.51 -6.35
CA GLU A 92 8.25 7.78 -5.87
C GLU A 92 8.25 7.70 -4.33
N ARG A 93 8.03 8.82 -3.64
CA ARG A 93 7.92 8.86 -2.17
C ARG A 93 6.75 8.02 -1.65
N PHE A 94 5.61 8.03 -2.36
CA PHE A 94 4.46 7.21 -2.03
C PHE A 94 4.80 5.72 -2.11
N ALA A 95 5.48 5.28 -3.16
CA ALA A 95 5.91 3.90 -3.31
C ALA A 95 6.88 3.48 -2.19
N VAL A 96 7.82 4.35 -1.82
CA VAL A 96 8.72 4.12 -0.67
C VAL A 96 7.93 3.95 0.63
N ALA A 97 6.99 4.86 0.92
CA ALA A 97 6.15 4.76 2.11
C ALA A 97 5.23 3.52 2.10
N ASP A 98 4.87 3.03 0.90
CA ASP A 98 4.17 1.75 0.71
C ASP A 98 5.12 0.54 0.72
N GLY A 99 6.38 0.72 1.14
CA GLY A 99 7.36 -0.33 1.37
C GLY A 99 7.97 -0.96 0.12
N PHE A 100 7.90 -0.26 -1.02
CA PHE A 100 8.71 -0.57 -2.19
C PHE A 100 10.05 0.14 -2.07
N ALA A 101 11.15 -0.54 -2.36
CA ALA A 101 12.48 0.05 -2.34
C ALA A 101 13.01 0.22 -3.76
N ALA A 102 13.88 1.22 -3.94
CA ALA A 102 14.75 1.23 -5.10
C ALA A 102 15.79 0.09 -4.98
N SER A 103 16.09 -0.55 -6.09
CA SER A 103 17.18 -1.52 -6.24
C SER A 103 18.00 -1.15 -7.47
N GLU A 104 19.09 -1.86 -7.74
CA GLU A 104 19.90 -1.60 -8.94
C GLU A 104 19.02 -1.54 -10.21
N GLY A 105 19.06 -0.39 -10.89
CA GLY A 105 18.29 -0.11 -12.12
C GLY A 105 16.78 0.09 -11.95
N THR A 106 16.23 0.04 -10.74
CA THR A 106 14.77 0.08 -10.51
C THR A 106 14.38 1.06 -9.41
N SER A 107 13.57 2.07 -9.73
CA SER A 107 13.00 2.98 -8.72
C SER A 107 11.88 2.31 -7.92
N ALA A 108 11.53 2.86 -6.75
CA ALA A 108 10.41 2.36 -5.95
C ALA A 108 9.07 2.45 -6.73
N ARG A 109 8.86 3.51 -7.51
CA ARG A 109 7.71 3.64 -8.42
C ARG A 109 7.64 2.50 -9.42
N ARG A 110 8.78 2.11 -10.01
CA ARG A 110 8.84 0.98 -10.97
C ARG A 110 8.60 -0.35 -10.28
N ALA A 111 9.16 -0.56 -9.08
CA ALA A 111 8.88 -1.76 -8.28
C ALA A 111 7.39 -1.87 -7.93
N MET A 112 6.75 -0.76 -7.57
CA MET A 112 5.31 -0.68 -7.33
C MET A 112 4.49 -0.94 -8.60
N GLY A 113 4.88 -0.36 -9.75
CA GLY A 113 4.23 -0.61 -11.04
C GLY A 113 4.23 -2.09 -11.42
N ASN A 114 5.40 -2.73 -11.38
CA ASN A 114 5.54 -4.16 -11.60
C ASN A 114 4.67 -5.01 -10.67
N PHE A 115 4.58 -4.62 -9.39
CA PHE A 115 3.72 -5.30 -8.43
C PHE A 115 2.24 -5.14 -8.79
N TRP A 116 1.82 -3.93 -9.15
CA TRP A 116 0.44 -3.63 -9.54
C TRP A 116 0.03 -4.39 -10.79
N MET A 117 0.86 -4.37 -11.84
CA MET A 117 0.58 -5.10 -13.06
C MET A 117 0.35 -6.60 -12.80
N ARG A 118 1.19 -7.22 -11.95
CA ARG A 118 1.07 -8.64 -11.59
C ARG A 118 -0.18 -8.99 -10.76
N HIS A 119 -0.76 -8.04 -10.04
CA HIS A 119 -1.82 -8.30 -9.06
C HIS A 119 -3.17 -7.67 -9.39
N HIS A 120 -3.18 -6.64 -10.23
CA HIS A 120 -4.36 -5.85 -10.57
C HIS A 120 -4.51 -5.63 -12.09
N GLY A 121 -3.44 -5.78 -12.87
CA GLY A 121 -3.43 -5.48 -14.30
C GLY A 121 -3.29 -3.99 -14.61
N ALA A 122 -3.39 -3.65 -15.90
CA ALA A 122 -3.41 -2.27 -16.38
C ALA A 122 -4.78 -1.61 -16.14
N GLY A 123 -4.83 -0.28 -16.19
CA GLY A 123 -6.03 0.53 -16.00
C GLY A 123 -6.11 1.21 -14.63
N GLN A 124 -7.33 1.48 -14.18
CA GLN A 124 -7.59 2.17 -12.93
C GLN A 124 -7.88 1.20 -11.78
N PHE A 125 -7.17 1.38 -10.68
CA PHE A 125 -7.47 0.77 -9.40
C PHE A 125 -8.08 1.82 -8.48
N ILE A 126 -9.28 1.56 -7.94
CA ILE A 126 -9.95 2.44 -6.97
C ILE A 126 -10.02 1.72 -5.62
N GLY A 127 -9.63 2.43 -4.56
CA GLY A 127 -9.67 1.88 -3.22
C GLY A 127 -9.40 2.93 -2.15
N HIS A 128 -8.85 2.46 -1.03
CA HIS A 128 -8.38 3.31 0.06
C HIS A 128 -6.88 3.17 0.24
N VAL A 129 -6.21 4.28 0.51
CA VAL A 129 -4.96 4.25 1.26
C VAL A 129 -5.32 4.25 2.75
N ILE A 130 -4.70 3.35 3.51
CA ILE A 130 -4.83 3.26 4.96
C ILE A 130 -3.45 3.52 5.54
N ARG A 131 -3.35 4.51 6.44
CA ARG A 131 -2.11 4.87 7.15
C ARG A 131 -2.23 4.54 8.63
N TRP A 132 -1.10 4.26 9.26
CA TRP A 132 -1.05 3.96 10.68
C TRP A 132 0.25 4.44 11.33
N GLU A 133 0.21 4.57 12.65
CA GLU A 133 1.39 4.82 13.47
C GLU A 133 1.57 3.69 14.51
N PRO A 134 2.82 3.26 14.79
CA PRO A 134 3.09 2.38 15.92
C PRO A 134 2.53 2.97 17.22
N ASN A 135 1.95 2.12 18.06
CA ASN A 135 1.62 2.46 19.44
C ASN A 135 2.88 2.54 20.31
#